data_AF-A0A8R1XNN7-F1
#
_entry.id   AF-A0A8R1XNN7-F1
#
_cell.length_a   1.000
_cell.length_b   1.000
_cell.length_c   1.000
_cell.angle_alpha   90.00
_cell.angle_beta   90.00
_cell.angle_gamma   90.00
#
_symmetry.space_group_name_H-M   'P 1'
#
loop_
_entity.id
_entity.type
_entity.pdbx_description
1 polymer ?
#
loop_
_entity_poly.entity_id
_entity_poly.type
_entity_poly.pdbx_seq_one_letter_code
_entity_poly.pdbx_strand_id
1 'polypeptide(L)'
;MDLKFLIVLTFVVNYAVPLDTTPTETKYDQNYDDKILEQVFVNTQFGERIAQYLSDGELKNMANVKIMSDAANFELNRRSRILHLRDGRITPPFLAKALVRISQMNFESHQHRNRVAKHHWSPAQIILFGSEKPFKVSCITFFTPLLTVTSQEDHLIIQEKIVFDKNSPFVLDEIERSPMNGLIIPSTSFTSLDFRLNTFSIKDINNTNTTKKYQLLKNIKEVKLIIVISSDDHLTQEKAENRALRAAQILREDMGSAPICIVTQSDNREDVERLLGQSKESVVLMLSGHDIDTSTLVIDTEDEETLKEKFLNWKRELNFLDSHQIIAFHFTVINGTEPENSEQIFSDVFPDVQLNTLRLLGEPSKTGVNYQVDTEFHFDTGPVYILLGLRKFGYGDD
;
A
#
# COMPACT_ATOMS: atom_id res chain seq x y z
N MET A 1 13.40 -24.04 24.46
CA MET A 1 14.04 -22.72 24.30
C MET A 1 14.63 -22.68 22.90
N ASP A 2 14.19 -21.75 22.06
CA ASP A 2 14.75 -21.56 20.71
C ASP A 2 16.24 -21.17 20.86
N LEU A 3 17.12 -21.70 20.00
CA LEU A 3 18.54 -21.35 19.97
C LEU A 3 18.74 -19.84 19.81
N LYS A 4 17.83 -19.14 19.13
CA LYS A 4 17.86 -17.67 19.01
C LYS A 4 17.51 -16.97 20.32
N PHE A 5 16.51 -17.47 21.05
CA PHE A 5 16.16 -16.97 22.38
C PHE A 5 17.28 -17.23 23.38
N LEU A 6 17.93 -18.40 23.28
CA LEU A 6 19.15 -18.69 24.02
C LEU A 6 20.26 -17.71 23.64
N ILE A 7 20.51 -17.41 22.36
CA ILE A 7 21.54 -16.44 21.95
C ILE A 7 21.24 -15.05 22.50
N VAL A 8 20.00 -14.56 22.41
CA VAL A 8 19.60 -13.26 23.00
C VAL A 8 19.80 -13.29 24.51
N LEU A 9 19.35 -14.35 25.20
CA LEU A 9 19.56 -14.50 26.64
C LEU A 9 21.05 -14.55 26.98
N THR A 10 21.86 -15.28 26.22
CA THR A 10 23.31 -15.42 26.45
C THR A 10 24.03 -14.11 26.16
N PHE A 11 23.57 -13.34 25.17
CA PHE A 11 24.15 -12.04 24.82
C PHE A 11 23.73 -10.96 25.82
N VAL A 12 22.48 -10.96 26.26
CA VAL A 12 21.96 -10.11 27.35
C VAL A 12 22.69 -10.44 28.65
N VAL A 13 22.84 -11.72 29.00
CA VAL A 13 23.59 -12.14 30.19
C VAL A 13 25.07 -11.77 30.06
N ASN A 14 25.72 -11.95 28.91
CA ASN A 14 27.16 -11.65 28.77
C ASN A 14 27.50 -10.15 28.66
N TYR A 15 26.58 -9.30 28.19
CA TYR A 15 26.85 -7.87 28.00
C TYR A 15 26.16 -6.96 29.03
N ALA A 16 25.02 -7.36 29.59
CA ALA A 16 24.31 -6.57 30.60
C ALA A 16 24.66 -7.00 32.03
N VAL A 17 25.12 -8.23 32.25
CA VAL A 17 25.54 -8.71 33.58
C VAL A 17 27.06 -8.70 33.65
N PRO A 18 27.70 -7.87 34.51
CA PRO A 18 29.10 -8.03 34.83
C PRO A 18 29.33 -9.44 35.39
N LEU A 19 30.23 -10.21 34.78
CA LEU A 19 30.51 -11.64 35.06
C LEU A 19 31.05 -11.94 36.49
N ASP A 20 30.90 -11.04 37.45
CA ASP A 20 31.33 -11.22 38.84
C ASP A 20 30.22 -11.67 39.81
N THR A 21 29.05 -12.09 39.31
CA THR A 21 28.04 -12.71 40.18
C THR A 21 28.21 -14.22 40.25
N THR A 22 28.68 -14.69 41.42
CA THR A 22 28.83 -16.09 41.79
C THR A 22 27.48 -16.81 41.76
N PRO A 23 27.38 -18.04 41.20
CA PRO A 23 26.12 -18.77 41.10
C PRO A 23 25.69 -19.23 42.50
N THR A 24 24.90 -18.40 43.16
CA THR A 24 24.08 -18.83 44.30
C THR A 24 22.71 -19.21 43.75
N GLU A 25 22.10 -20.24 44.30
CA GLU A 25 20.78 -20.76 43.94
C GLU A 25 19.69 -19.67 44.09
N THR A 26 19.61 -18.75 43.13
CA THR A 26 18.64 -17.66 43.15
C THR A 26 17.32 -18.17 42.60
N LYS A 27 16.32 -18.23 43.50
CA LYS A 27 14.90 -18.21 43.15
C LYS A 27 14.69 -17.20 42.02
N TYR A 28 13.92 -17.59 41.02
CA TYR A 28 13.48 -16.74 39.91
C TYR A 28 12.89 -15.44 40.47
N ASP A 29 13.63 -14.34 40.41
CA ASP A 29 13.16 -13.01 40.80
C ASP A 29 12.83 -12.23 39.51
N GLN A 30 11.54 -12.17 39.19
CA GLN A 30 11.05 -11.43 38.02
C GLN A 30 11.53 -9.98 37.99
N ASN A 31 11.74 -9.35 39.16
CA ASN A 31 12.22 -7.96 39.22
C ASN A 31 13.65 -7.80 38.74
N TYR A 32 14.49 -8.84 38.87
CA TYR A 32 15.88 -8.78 38.42
C TYR A 32 15.97 -8.89 36.89
N ASP A 33 15.23 -9.83 36.30
CA ASP A 33 15.14 -10.00 34.85
C ASP A 33 14.58 -8.74 34.19
N ASP A 34 13.52 -8.14 34.76
CA ASP A 34 12.92 -6.91 34.23
C ASP A 34 13.90 -5.74 34.23
N LYS A 35 14.73 -5.57 35.27
CA LYS A 35 15.77 -4.50 35.30
C LYS A 35 16.82 -4.68 34.22
N ILE A 36 17.26 -5.92 33.96
CA ILE A 36 18.23 -6.20 32.90
C ILE A 36 17.59 -5.88 31.53
N LEU A 37 16.34 -6.31 31.33
CA LEU A 37 15.61 -6.04 30.09
C LEU A 37 15.41 -4.54 29.87
N GLU A 38 15.10 -3.77 30.92
CA GLU A 38 14.99 -2.32 30.85
C GLU A 38 16.29 -1.68 30.37
N GLN A 39 17.44 -2.09 30.93
CA GLN A 39 18.76 -1.58 30.51
C GLN A 39 19.10 -1.91 29.05
N VAL A 40 18.56 -3.01 28.52
CA VAL A 40 18.83 -3.47 27.16
C VAL A 40 17.87 -2.86 26.15
N PHE A 41 16.58 -2.73 26.46
CA PHE A 41 15.55 -2.40 25.47
C PHE A 41 14.95 -1.00 25.60
N VAL A 42 14.91 -0.42 26.81
CA VAL A 42 14.25 0.88 27.00
C VAL A 42 15.18 2.00 26.55
N ASN A 43 14.79 2.72 25.49
CA ASN A 43 15.51 3.88 24.95
C ASN A 43 16.99 3.62 24.61
N THR A 44 17.33 2.38 24.22
CA THR A 44 18.72 2.06 23.84
C THR A 44 18.85 1.67 22.38
N GLN A 45 19.97 2.07 21.78
CA GLN A 45 20.39 1.61 20.45
C GLN A 45 20.56 0.07 20.39
N PHE A 46 20.74 -0.59 21.54
CA PHE A 46 21.01 -2.02 21.59
C PHE A 46 19.73 -2.84 21.40
N GLY A 47 18.63 -2.46 22.06
CA GLY A 47 17.32 -3.07 21.86
C GLY A 47 16.85 -2.97 20.41
N GLU A 48 17.02 -1.80 19.79
CA GLU A 48 16.75 -1.60 18.35
C GLU A 48 17.60 -2.51 17.45
N ARG A 49 18.88 -2.67 17.76
CA ARG A 49 19.77 -3.57 17.01
C ARG A 49 19.33 -5.02 17.14
N ILE A 50 18.94 -5.47 18.34
CA ILE A 50 18.41 -6.84 18.53
C ILE A 50 17.14 -7.02 17.68
N ALA A 51 16.20 -6.08 17.76
CA ALA A 51 14.94 -6.15 17.01
C ALA A 51 15.17 -6.29 15.49
N GLN A 52 16.18 -5.62 14.94
CA GLN A 52 16.55 -5.72 13.51
C GLN A 52 16.95 -7.14 13.06
N TYR A 53 17.40 -8.00 13.98
CA TYR A 53 17.76 -9.39 13.67
C TYR A 53 16.62 -10.39 13.87
N LEU A 54 15.49 -9.95 14.43
CA LEU A 54 14.31 -10.78 14.63
C LEU A 54 13.45 -10.80 13.36
N SER A 55 12.79 -11.91 13.12
CA SER A 55 11.74 -12.03 12.10
C SER A 55 10.44 -11.35 12.54
N ASP A 56 9.54 -11.06 11.60
CA ASP A 56 8.29 -10.36 11.94
C ASP A 56 7.44 -11.12 12.97
N GLY A 57 7.44 -12.46 12.93
CA GLY A 57 6.75 -13.28 13.93
C GLY A 57 7.40 -13.20 15.32
N GLU A 58 8.74 -13.15 15.38
CA GLU A 58 9.48 -12.95 16.63
C GLU A 58 9.26 -11.54 17.19
N LEU A 59 9.19 -10.52 16.32
CA LEU A 59 8.88 -9.15 16.70
C LEU A 59 7.46 -9.00 17.25
N LYS A 60 6.46 -9.63 16.61
CA LYS A 60 5.07 -9.63 17.14
C LYS A 60 5.00 -10.28 18.53
N ASN A 61 5.75 -11.35 18.76
CA ASN A 61 5.83 -11.96 20.09
C ASN A 61 6.56 -11.05 21.10
N MET A 62 7.65 -10.40 20.67
CA MET A 62 8.40 -9.43 21.47
C MET A 62 7.56 -8.21 21.83
N ALA A 63 6.67 -7.77 20.94
CA ALA A 63 5.76 -6.64 21.17
C ALA A 63 4.78 -6.86 22.33
N ASN A 64 4.45 -8.11 22.65
CA ASN A 64 3.61 -8.46 23.80
C ASN A 64 4.32 -8.29 25.15
N VAL A 65 5.65 -8.11 25.16
CA VAL A 65 6.43 -7.88 26.38
C VAL A 65 6.63 -6.37 26.55
N LYS A 66 5.97 -5.78 27.55
CA LYS A 66 5.95 -4.32 27.77
C LYS A 66 7.32 -3.64 27.64
N ILE A 67 8.35 -4.17 28.31
CA ILE A 67 9.71 -3.62 28.33
C ILE A 67 10.39 -3.65 26.94
N MET A 68 10.02 -4.61 26.10
CA MET A 68 10.57 -4.80 24.75
C MET A 68 9.70 -4.19 23.66
N SER A 69 8.47 -3.81 24.00
CA SER A 69 7.42 -3.47 23.03
C SER A 69 7.80 -2.30 22.14
N ASP A 70 8.40 -1.24 22.69
CA ASP A 70 8.83 -0.06 21.92
C ASP A 70 9.83 -0.42 20.82
N ALA A 71 10.86 -1.21 21.14
CA ALA A 71 11.87 -1.64 20.17
C ALA A 71 11.26 -2.55 19.09
N ALA A 72 10.34 -3.45 19.48
CA ALA A 72 9.65 -4.34 18.55
C ALA A 72 8.71 -3.57 17.61
N ASN A 73 7.87 -2.70 18.16
CA ASN A 73 6.91 -1.87 17.44
C ASN A 73 7.62 -0.89 16.50
N PHE A 74 8.74 -0.31 16.93
CA PHE A 74 9.57 0.52 16.06
C PHE A 74 10.03 -0.24 14.81
N GLU A 75 10.58 -1.45 14.97
CA GLU A 75 11.06 -2.24 13.84
C GLU A 75 9.92 -2.76 12.96
N LEU A 76 8.79 -3.16 13.55
CA LEU A 76 7.59 -3.56 12.81
C LEU A 76 7.03 -2.40 11.97
N ASN A 77 6.89 -1.21 12.56
CA ASN A 77 6.47 0.00 11.86
C ASN A 77 7.44 0.36 10.73
N ARG A 78 8.74 0.22 10.96
CA ARG A 78 9.78 0.44 9.95
C ARG A 78 9.67 -0.55 8.79
N ARG A 79 9.40 -1.82 9.05
CA ARG A 79 9.28 -2.88 8.02
C ARG A 79 7.97 -2.85 7.25
N SER A 80 6.89 -2.40 7.89
CA SER A 80 5.56 -2.27 7.26
C SER A 80 5.32 -0.92 6.58
N ARG A 81 6.31 -0.03 6.61
CA ARG A 81 6.22 1.29 5.97
C ARG A 81 6.06 1.13 4.45
N ILE A 82 4.93 1.57 3.92
CA ILE A 82 4.75 1.75 2.46
C ILE A 82 5.62 2.91 2.00
N LEU A 83 6.37 2.73 0.90
CA LEU A 83 7.15 3.81 0.32
C LEU A 83 6.33 4.52 -0.74
N HIS A 84 6.53 5.83 -0.81
CA HIS A 84 5.99 6.66 -1.88
C HIS A 84 7.09 6.97 -2.89
N LEU A 85 6.77 6.81 -4.16
CA LEU A 85 7.59 7.22 -5.29
C LEU A 85 6.93 8.44 -5.93
N ARG A 86 7.68 9.52 -6.13
CA ARG A 86 7.23 10.67 -6.93
C ARG A 86 8.44 11.34 -7.56
N ASP A 87 8.37 11.59 -8.86
CA ASP A 87 9.43 12.25 -9.63
C ASP A 87 10.82 11.59 -9.50
N GLY A 88 10.83 10.26 -9.42
CA GLY A 88 12.06 9.46 -9.24
C GLY A 88 12.64 9.49 -7.83
N ARG A 89 11.98 10.14 -6.87
CA ARG A 89 12.37 10.16 -5.45
C ARG A 89 11.52 9.19 -4.64
N ILE A 90 12.16 8.45 -3.75
CA ILE A 90 11.50 7.50 -2.83
C ILE A 90 11.50 8.07 -1.42
N THR A 91 10.32 8.12 -0.79
CA THR A 91 10.15 8.55 0.60
C THR A 91 9.63 7.38 1.46
N PRO A 92 10.17 7.18 2.69
CA PRO A 92 11.27 7.93 3.29
C PRO A 92 12.66 7.54 2.73
N PRO A 93 13.62 8.47 2.63
CA PRO A 93 14.94 8.21 2.01
C PRO A 93 15.76 7.09 2.66
N PHE A 94 15.58 6.84 3.96
CA PHE A 94 16.32 5.78 4.65
C PHE A 94 15.90 4.37 4.21
N LEU A 95 14.64 4.16 3.81
CA LEU A 95 14.18 2.90 3.23
C LEU A 95 14.52 2.79 1.74
N ALA A 96 14.66 3.91 1.02
CA ALA A 96 15.20 3.89 -0.34
C ALA A 96 16.60 3.23 -0.39
N LYS A 97 17.44 3.48 0.62
CA LYS A 97 18.75 2.79 0.75
C LYS A 97 18.61 1.29 0.99
N ALA A 98 17.56 0.84 1.70
CA ALA A 98 17.29 -0.58 1.91
C ALA A 98 16.92 -1.27 0.59
N LEU A 99 16.10 -0.64 -0.25
CA LEU A 99 15.77 -1.11 -1.59
C LEU A 99 17.03 -1.27 -2.46
N VAL A 100 17.92 -0.27 -2.46
CA VAL A 100 19.20 -0.34 -3.19
C VAL A 100 20.06 -1.50 -2.68
N ARG A 101 20.18 -1.68 -1.37
CA ARG A 101 20.96 -2.80 -0.79
C ARG A 101 20.42 -4.16 -1.23
N ILE A 102 19.11 -4.36 -1.17
CA ILE A 102 18.46 -5.61 -1.60
C ILE A 102 18.71 -5.86 -3.09
N SER A 103 18.63 -4.82 -3.92
CA SER A 103 18.88 -4.95 -5.36
C SER A 103 20.31 -5.42 -5.71
N GLN A 104 21.26 -5.18 -4.82
CA GLN A 104 22.67 -5.56 -4.95
C GLN A 104 22.98 -6.93 -4.34
N MET A 105 22.04 -7.56 -3.62
CA MET A 105 22.25 -8.86 -3.00
C MET A 105 22.28 -9.98 -4.05
N ASN A 106 23.25 -10.89 -3.93
CA ASN A 106 23.28 -12.13 -4.69
C ASN A 106 22.45 -13.19 -3.95
N PHE A 107 21.24 -13.43 -4.42
CA PHE A 107 20.37 -14.46 -3.87
C PHE A 107 20.71 -15.85 -4.41
N GLU A 108 21.18 -16.73 -3.52
CA GLU A 108 21.58 -18.10 -3.84
C GLU A 108 20.40 -19.05 -4.11
N SER A 109 19.23 -18.77 -3.51
CA SER A 109 18.04 -19.62 -3.62
C SER A 109 16.75 -18.89 -3.27
N HIS A 110 15.59 -19.50 -3.57
CA HIS A 110 14.28 -19.01 -3.13
C HIS A 110 14.17 -18.99 -1.59
N GLN A 111 14.79 -19.95 -0.90
CA GLN A 111 14.82 -19.98 0.57
C GLN A 111 15.63 -18.81 1.15
N HIS A 112 16.76 -18.46 0.51
CA HIS A 112 17.56 -17.29 0.90
C HIS A 112 16.73 -16.00 0.74
N ARG A 113 16.03 -15.83 -0.39
CA ARG A 113 15.10 -14.71 -0.63
C ARG A 113 14.03 -14.60 0.46
N ASN A 114 13.37 -15.72 0.78
CA ASN A 114 12.34 -15.78 1.81
C ASN A 114 12.89 -15.44 3.21
N ARG A 115 14.13 -15.85 3.51
CA ARG A 115 14.79 -15.48 4.76
C ARG A 115 15.05 -13.98 4.83
N VAL A 116 15.61 -13.38 3.78
CA VAL A 116 15.88 -11.93 3.73
C VAL A 116 14.60 -11.14 3.92
N ALA A 117 13.53 -11.49 3.21
CA ALA A 117 12.26 -10.78 3.30
C ALA A 117 11.53 -10.91 4.65
N LYS A 118 11.85 -11.92 5.47
CA LYS A 118 11.33 -12.07 6.83
C LYS A 118 12.05 -11.23 7.88
N HIS A 119 13.26 -10.75 7.57
CA HIS A 119 14.11 -10.02 8.52
C HIS A 119 14.40 -8.59 8.06
N HIS A 120 14.07 -8.25 6.82
CA HIS A 120 14.35 -6.94 6.23
C HIS A 120 13.14 -6.44 5.46
N TRP A 121 13.00 -5.13 5.41
CA TRP A 121 12.01 -4.47 4.56
C TRP A 121 12.23 -4.91 3.11
N SER A 122 11.21 -5.47 2.48
CA SER A 122 11.26 -6.00 1.12
C SER A 122 9.98 -5.64 0.39
N PRO A 123 10.01 -5.20 -0.88
CA PRO A 123 8.80 -5.01 -1.66
C PRO A 123 8.08 -6.32 -1.94
N ALA A 124 6.75 -6.26 -1.95
CA ALA A 124 5.86 -7.33 -2.42
C ALA A 124 4.96 -6.89 -3.57
N GLN A 125 4.62 -5.60 -3.67
CA GLN A 125 3.86 -5.08 -4.81
C GLN A 125 4.22 -3.62 -5.08
N ILE A 126 4.18 -3.22 -6.36
CA ILE A 126 4.40 -1.85 -6.80
C ILE A 126 3.21 -1.41 -7.64
N ILE A 127 2.69 -0.21 -7.38
CA ILE A 127 1.60 0.41 -8.13
C ILE A 127 2.06 1.80 -8.55
N LEU A 128 2.13 2.05 -9.85
CA LEU A 128 2.59 3.32 -10.42
C LEU A 128 1.51 3.97 -11.29
N PHE A 129 1.46 5.29 -11.24
CA PHE A 129 0.64 6.15 -12.08
C PHE A 129 1.55 7.07 -12.91
N GLY A 130 1.26 7.22 -14.20
CA GLY A 130 2.06 8.05 -15.11
C GLY A 130 3.34 7.38 -15.62
N SER A 131 4.11 8.11 -16.43
CA SER A 131 5.26 7.55 -17.17
C SER A 131 6.40 8.52 -17.49
N GLU A 132 6.34 9.79 -17.06
CA GLU A 132 7.31 10.83 -17.49
C GLU A 132 8.76 10.59 -17.03
N LYS A 133 9.00 9.75 -16.02
CA LYS A 133 10.37 9.37 -15.61
C LYS A 133 10.43 7.87 -15.37
N PRO A 134 10.99 7.04 -16.25
CA PRO A 134 10.95 5.60 -16.07
C PRO A 134 11.61 5.15 -14.76
N PHE A 135 10.83 4.46 -13.90
CA PHE A 135 11.35 3.85 -12.68
C PHE A 135 12.12 2.58 -13.03
N LYS A 136 13.44 2.58 -12.82
CA LYS A 136 14.23 1.35 -12.90
C LYS A 136 14.15 0.58 -11.59
N VAL A 137 13.39 -0.51 -11.60
CA VAL A 137 13.43 -1.51 -10.53
C VAL A 137 14.34 -2.66 -10.97
N SER A 138 15.41 -2.89 -10.23
CA SER A 138 16.26 -4.07 -10.36
C SER A 138 16.21 -4.89 -9.08
N CYS A 139 16.02 -6.21 -9.22
CA CYS A 139 16.10 -7.25 -8.18
C CYS A 139 15.39 -6.97 -6.84
N ILE A 140 14.31 -7.72 -6.59
CA ILE A 140 13.59 -7.75 -5.31
C ILE A 140 13.59 -9.19 -4.78
N THR A 141 13.46 -9.37 -3.47
CA THR A 141 13.39 -10.68 -2.81
C THR A 141 12.32 -11.59 -3.40
N PHE A 142 11.16 -11.08 -3.80
CA PHE A 142 10.04 -11.84 -4.36
C PHE A 142 9.76 -11.48 -5.82
N PHE A 143 9.02 -12.37 -6.51
CA PHE A 143 8.26 -12.01 -7.71
C PHE A 143 7.33 -10.85 -7.35
N THR A 144 7.73 -9.63 -7.70
CA THR A 144 6.99 -8.43 -7.29
C THR A 144 6.11 -8.02 -8.46
N PRO A 145 4.77 -8.12 -8.35
CA PRO A 145 3.88 -7.57 -9.34
C PRO A 145 4.05 -6.05 -9.38
N LEU A 146 4.27 -5.55 -10.57
CA LEU A 146 4.30 -4.14 -10.90
C LEU A 146 3.07 -3.83 -11.74
N LEU A 147 2.13 -3.09 -11.14
CA LEU A 147 0.99 -2.52 -11.81
C LEU A 147 1.33 -1.09 -12.23
N THR A 148 1.07 -0.76 -13.49
CA THR A 148 1.25 0.58 -14.04
C THR A 148 -0.05 1.00 -14.70
N VAL A 149 -0.47 2.23 -14.44
CA VAL A 149 -1.66 2.85 -15.02
C VAL A 149 -1.27 4.21 -15.58
N THR A 150 -1.33 4.33 -16.90
CA THR A 150 -0.93 5.55 -17.61
C THR A 150 -2.06 5.98 -18.52
N SER A 151 -2.52 7.22 -18.34
CA SER A 151 -3.50 7.83 -19.23
C SER A 151 -2.82 8.47 -20.45
N GLN A 152 -3.42 8.27 -21.62
CA GLN A 152 -3.12 8.97 -22.88
C GLN A 152 -4.33 9.80 -23.31
N GLU A 153 -4.19 10.62 -24.33
CA GLU A 153 -5.29 11.44 -24.88
C GLU A 153 -6.44 10.59 -25.46
N ASP A 154 -6.13 9.39 -25.93
CA ASP A 154 -7.03 8.53 -26.67
C ASP A 154 -7.36 7.21 -25.97
N HIS A 155 -6.63 6.82 -24.91
CA HIS A 155 -6.87 5.57 -24.19
C HIS A 155 -6.19 5.51 -22.82
N LEU A 156 -6.51 4.45 -22.06
CA LEU A 156 -5.84 4.11 -20.80
C LEU A 156 -4.97 2.87 -20.96
N ILE A 157 -3.71 2.96 -20.56
CA ILE A 157 -2.76 1.84 -20.54
C ILE A 157 -2.71 1.27 -19.13
N ILE A 158 -3.20 0.05 -18.94
CA ILE A 158 -3.06 -0.71 -17.70
C ILE A 158 -2.14 -1.89 -17.99
N GLN A 159 -0.99 -1.99 -17.32
CA GLN A 159 -0.09 -3.14 -17.48
C GLN A 159 0.27 -3.73 -16.13
N GLU A 160 0.31 -5.06 -16.06
CA GLU A 160 0.86 -5.79 -14.92
C GLU A 160 2.02 -6.65 -15.40
N LYS A 161 3.19 -6.50 -14.77
CA LYS A 161 4.37 -7.31 -15.05
C LYS A 161 4.95 -7.85 -13.76
N ILE A 162 5.66 -8.97 -13.85
CA ILE A 162 6.41 -9.52 -12.72
C ILE A 162 7.87 -9.09 -12.88
N VAL A 163 8.40 -8.37 -11.89
CA VAL A 163 9.83 -8.05 -11.85
C VAL A 163 10.59 -9.23 -11.23
N PHE A 164 11.51 -9.82 -11.99
CA PHE A 164 12.21 -11.05 -11.61
C PHE A 164 13.61 -10.79 -11.01
N ASP A 165 14.45 -10.05 -11.73
CA ASP A 165 15.85 -9.86 -11.38
C ASP A 165 16.48 -8.63 -12.05
N LYS A 166 17.79 -8.42 -11.84
CA LYS A 166 18.59 -7.35 -12.45
C LYS A 166 18.81 -7.51 -13.95
N ASN A 167 18.65 -8.72 -14.49
CA ASN A 167 18.84 -9.02 -15.91
C ASN A 167 17.58 -8.74 -16.72
N SER A 168 16.44 -8.58 -16.05
CA SER A 168 15.15 -8.21 -16.61
C SER A 168 14.66 -6.87 -16.02
N PRO A 169 15.41 -5.76 -16.17
CA PRO A 169 14.98 -4.47 -15.65
C PRO A 169 13.69 -4.06 -16.35
N PHE A 170 12.74 -3.53 -15.58
CA PHE A 170 11.60 -2.85 -16.17
C PHE A 170 12.00 -1.41 -16.48
N VAL A 171 11.84 -1.03 -17.76
CA VAL A 171 11.97 0.34 -18.24
C VAL A 171 10.60 0.69 -18.80
N LEU A 172 9.95 1.69 -18.21
CA LEU A 172 8.76 2.29 -18.79
C LEU A 172 9.17 3.06 -20.04
N ASP A 173 8.32 3.06 -21.06
CA ASP A 173 8.46 4.05 -22.12
C ASP A 173 8.26 5.43 -21.50
N GLU A 174 9.24 6.30 -21.68
CA GLU A 174 9.18 7.69 -21.20
C GLU A 174 8.18 8.44 -22.09
N ILE A 175 7.11 8.94 -21.47
CA ILE A 175 6.10 9.76 -22.16
C ILE A 175 5.98 11.07 -21.38
N GLU A 176 6.38 12.18 -22.02
CA GLU A 176 6.33 13.54 -21.48
C GLU A 176 4.89 14.01 -21.27
N ARG A 177 4.19 13.57 -20.22
CA ARG A 177 2.82 14.03 -19.95
C ARG A 177 2.42 14.05 -18.47
N SER A 178 2.77 13.01 -17.71
CA SER A 178 2.38 12.91 -16.29
C SER A 178 3.57 12.50 -15.42
N PRO A 179 3.88 13.28 -14.36
CA PRO A 179 4.92 12.92 -13.42
C PRO A 179 4.60 11.57 -12.81
N MET A 180 5.54 10.65 -12.93
CA MET A 180 5.34 9.30 -12.44
C MET A 180 5.37 9.31 -10.91
N ASN A 181 4.33 8.75 -10.33
CA ASN A 181 4.17 8.61 -8.89
C ASN A 181 3.58 7.24 -8.54
N GLY A 182 3.55 6.87 -7.26
CA GLY A 182 2.99 5.61 -6.84
C GLY A 182 3.54 5.08 -5.53
N LEU A 183 3.27 3.81 -5.29
CA LEU A 183 3.50 3.14 -4.01
C LEU A 183 4.33 1.87 -4.19
N ILE A 184 5.20 1.63 -3.21
CA ILE A 184 5.93 0.38 -3.05
C ILE A 184 5.51 -0.24 -1.73
N ILE A 185 4.78 -1.34 -1.82
CA ILE A 185 4.13 -2.03 -0.70
C ILE A 185 5.06 -3.15 -0.21
N PRO A 186 5.41 -3.20 1.09
CA PRO A 186 6.32 -4.22 1.61
C PRO A 186 5.65 -5.58 1.78
N SER A 187 6.45 -6.63 1.91
CA SER A 187 6.00 -8.01 2.11
C SER A 187 5.39 -8.26 3.49
N THR A 188 5.80 -7.50 4.50
CA THR A 188 5.23 -7.60 5.85
C THR A 188 3.75 -7.23 5.87
N SER A 189 3.32 -6.37 4.94
CA SER A 189 1.92 -6.01 4.74
C SER A 189 1.03 -7.20 4.36
N PHE A 190 1.57 -8.29 3.80
CA PHE A 190 0.77 -9.42 3.32
C PHE A 190 0.69 -10.60 4.28
N THR A 191 1.53 -10.66 5.31
CA THR A 191 1.59 -11.79 6.25
C THR A 191 0.67 -11.61 7.45
N SER A 192 0.23 -10.39 7.70
CA SER A 192 -0.77 -10.03 8.71
C SER A 192 -2.20 -10.12 8.16
N LEU A 193 -3.15 -10.62 8.97
CA LEU A 193 -4.59 -10.45 8.70
C LEU A 193 -5.03 -8.98 8.73
N ASP A 194 -4.14 -8.13 9.25
CA ASP A 194 -4.29 -6.73 9.62
C ASP A 194 -4.53 -5.80 8.40
N PHE A 195 -3.90 -6.08 7.25
CA PHE A 195 -4.08 -5.34 6.00
C PHE A 195 -3.88 -6.27 4.80
N ARG A 196 -4.71 -6.14 3.76
CA ARG A 196 -4.58 -6.86 2.49
C ARG A 196 -4.93 -5.96 1.33
N LEU A 197 -4.07 -5.98 0.31
CA LEU A 197 -4.37 -5.44 -1.01
C LEU A 197 -4.49 -6.57 -2.01
N ASN A 198 -5.67 -6.74 -2.58
CA ASN A 198 -5.92 -7.73 -3.63
C ASN A 198 -6.09 -7.03 -4.97
N THR A 199 -5.47 -7.56 -6.02
CA THR A 199 -5.60 -7.05 -7.39
C THR A 199 -6.21 -8.10 -8.30
N PHE A 200 -7.23 -7.72 -9.07
CA PHE A 200 -7.91 -8.61 -10.01
C PHE A 200 -8.51 -7.82 -11.18
N SER A 201 -9.09 -8.48 -12.17
CA SER A 201 -9.72 -7.85 -13.33
C SER A 201 -11.23 -7.86 -13.20
N ILE A 202 -11.93 -6.92 -13.85
CA ILE A 202 -13.39 -6.96 -13.98
C ILE A 202 -13.85 -8.27 -14.67
N LYS A 203 -13.01 -8.86 -15.54
CA LYS A 203 -13.29 -10.17 -16.15
C LYS A 203 -13.38 -11.30 -15.11
N ASP A 204 -12.66 -11.20 -14.00
CA ASP A 204 -12.73 -12.17 -12.91
C ASP A 204 -14.07 -12.07 -12.14
N ILE A 205 -14.70 -10.90 -12.14
CA ILE A 205 -16.03 -10.68 -11.51
C ILE A 205 -17.13 -11.29 -12.38
N ASN A 206 -17.12 -10.97 -13.68
CA ASN A 206 -18.17 -11.38 -14.62
C ASN A 206 -18.18 -12.89 -14.89
N ASN A 207 -17.05 -13.57 -14.70
CA ASN A 207 -16.89 -15.00 -15.00
C ASN A 207 -16.93 -15.87 -13.73
N THR A 208 -18.00 -15.69 -12.94
CA THR A 208 -18.22 -16.35 -11.64
C THR A 208 -18.14 -17.88 -11.72
N ASN A 209 -18.40 -18.49 -12.89
CA ASN A 209 -18.36 -19.94 -13.08
C ASN A 209 -16.96 -20.51 -13.33
N THR A 210 -15.95 -19.72 -13.70
CA THR A 210 -14.61 -20.25 -14.04
C THR A 210 -13.46 -19.68 -13.24
N THR A 211 -13.58 -18.48 -12.68
CA THR A 211 -12.48 -17.84 -11.95
C THR A 211 -12.57 -18.09 -10.45
N LYS A 212 -11.76 -19.06 -9.98
CA LYS A 212 -11.54 -19.33 -8.54
C LYS A 212 -11.09 -18.09 -7.77
N LYS A 213 -10.49 -17.10 -8.43
CA LYS A 213 -9.93 -15.90 -7.80
C LYS A 213 -11.01 -15.04 -7.15
N TYR A 214 -12.02 -14.59 -7.91
CA TYR A 214 -13.07 -13.72 -7.37
C TYR A 214 -13.91 -14.43 -6.30
N GLN A 215 -14.22 -15.72 -6.50
CA GLN A 215 -14.94 -16.52 -5.50
C GLN A 215 -14.21 -16.58 -4.14
N LEU A 216 -12.87 -16.61 -4.13
CA LEU A 216 -12.10 -16.54 -2.88
C LEU A 216 -12.17 -15.15 -2.24
N LEU A 217 -12.18 -14.09 -3.07
CA LEU A 217 -12.24 -12.70 -2.61
C LEU A 217 -13.61 -12.31 -2.05
N LYS A 218 -14.70 -12.87 -2.58
CA LYS A 218 -16.08 -12.63 -2.11
C LYS A 218 -16.29 -12.98 -0.63
N ASN A 219 -15.49 -13.89 -0.08
CA ASN A 219 -15.58 -14.28 1.33
C ASN A 219 -14.72 -13.44 2.28
N ILE A 220 -13.99 -12.46 1.74
CA ILE A 220 -13.17 -11.57 2.56
C ILE A 220 -14.11 -10.64 3.34
N LYS A 221 -14.02 -10.74 4.67
CA LYS A 221 -14.70 -9.81 5.57
C LYS A 221 -13.91 -8.50 5.65
N GLU A 222 -14.61 -7.42 5.98
CA GLU A 222 -14.01 -6.10 6.23
C GLU A 222 -13.28 -5.52 5.03
N VAL A 223 -13.95 -5.51 3.88
CA VAL A 223 -13.54 -4.64 2.78
C VAL A 223 -13.73 -3.19 3.23
N LYS A 224 -12.67 -2.39 3.11
CA LYS A 224 -12.66 -0.97 3.52
C LYS A 224 -12.77 -0.04 2.33
N LEU A 225 -12.17 -0.41 1.19
CA LEU A 225 -12.19 0.38 -0.03
C LEU A 225 -12.00 -0.51 -1.25
N ILE A 226 -12.68 -0.17 -2.34
CA ILE A 226 -12.44 -0.74 -3.66
C ILE A 226 -12.13 0.40 -4.65
N ILE A 227 -11.13 0.20 -5.50
CA ILE A 227 -10.82 1.10 -6.62
C ILE A 227 -10.96 0.31 -7.91
N VAL A 228 -11.89 0.71 -8.77
CA VAL A 228 -12.14 0.12 -10.08
C VAL A 228 -11.57 1.04 -11.15
N ILE A 229 -10.53 0.58 -11.83
CA ILE A 229 -9.93 1.29 -12.96
C ILE A 229 -10.29 0.54 -14.24
N SER A 230 -10.98 1.19 -15.18
CA SER A 230 -11.48 0.54 -16.39
C SER A 230 -11.21 1.33 -17.67
N SER A 231 -10.85 0.60 -18.70
CA SER A 231 -10.93 0.98 -20.12
C SER A 231 -12.09 0.23 -20.80
N ASP A 232 -12.34 0.56 -22.06
CA ASP A 232 -13.32 -0.16 -22.91
C ASP A 232 -12.95 -1.66 -23.02
N ASP A 233 -13.97 -2.53 -23.02
CA ASP A 233 -13.80 -3.94 -23.40
C ASP A 233 -13.90 -4.07 -24.92
N HIS A 234 -12.74 -4.17 -25.58
CA HIS A 234 -12.70 -4.35 -27.04
C HIS A 234 -13.37 -5.63 -27.55
N LEU A 235 -13.49 -6.68 -26.72
CA LEU A 235 -14.11 -7.95 -27.14
C LEU A 235 -15.64 -7.83 -27.17
N THR A 236 -16.23 -7.21 -26.16
CA THR A 236 -17.69 -7.03 -26.05
C THR A 236 -18.17 -5.68 -26.58
N GLN A 237 -17.23 -4.78 -26.92
CA GLN A 237 -17.44 -3.36 -27.24
C GLN A 237 -18.12 -2.57 -26.09
N GLU A 238 -18.06 -3.09 -24.87
CA GLU A 238 -18.62 -2.43 -23.69
C GLU A 238 -17.75 -1.23 -23.29
N LYS A 239 -18.36 -0.06 -23.17
CA LYS A 239 -17.66 1.18 -22.78
C LYS A 239 -17.18 1.13 -21.33
N ALA A 240 -16.04 1.79 -21.08
CA ALA A 240 -15.32 1.80 -19.81
C ALA A 240 -16.22 2.13 -18.61
N GLU A 241 -17.05 3.17 -18.74
CA GLU A 241 -17.98 3.60 -17.70
C GLU A 241 -19.01 2.52 -17.36
N ASN A 242 -19.75 2.04 -18.38
CA ASN A 242 -20.78 1.02 -18.19
C ASN A 242 -20.20 -0.25 -17.56
N ARG A 243 -19.02 -0.66 -18.02
CA ARG A 243 -18.30 -1.81 -17.49
C ARG A 243 -17.95 -1.62 -16.01
N ALA A 244 -17.43 -0.47 -15.63
CA ALA A 244 -17.06 -0.18 -14.24
C ALA A 244 -18.28 -0.06 -13.32
N LEU A 245 -19.36 0.59 -13.78
CA LEU A 245 -20.60 0.71 -13.01
C LEU A 245 -21.26 -0.65 -12.78
N ARG A 246 -21.30 -1.51 -13.80
CA ARG A 246 -21.78 -2.88 -13.66
C ARG A 246 -20.92 -3.70 -12.69
N ALA A 247 -19.60 -3.57 -12.77
CA ALA A 247 -18.70 -4.21 -11.82
C ALA A 247 -18.95 -3.73 -10.38
N ALA A 248 -19.16 -2.42 -10.19
CA ALA A 248 -19.47 -1.84 -8.89
C ALA A 248 -20.79 -2.38 -8.31
N GLN A 249 -21.83 -2.57 -9.14
CA GLN A 249 -23.08 -3.20 -8.71
C GLN A 249 -22.87 -4.63 -8.19
N ILE A 250 -22.12 -5.47 -8.91
CA ILE A 250 -21.83 -6.84 -8.47
C ILE A 250 -21.01 -6.84 -7.17
N LEU A 251 -19.99 -5.98 -7.09
CA LEU A 251 -19.16 -5.86 -5.90
C LEU A 251 -19.97 -5.37 -4.70
N ARG A 252 -20.94 -4.48 -4.90
CA ARG A 252 -21.83 -3.97 -3.86
C ARG A 252 -22.70 -5.08 -3.27
N GLU A 253 -23.28 -5.92 -4.13
CA GLU A 253 -24.06 -7.09 -3.70
C GLU A 253 -23.23 -8.07 -2.87
N ASP A 254 -21.95 -8.22 -3.21
CA ASP A 254 -21.06 -9.21 -2.61
C ASP A 254 -20.30 -8.72 -1.37
N MET A 255 -19.94 -7.44 -1.30
CA MET A 255 -18.95 -6.89 -0.36
C MET A 255 -19.49 -5.79 0.56
N GLY A 256 -20.77 -5.41 0.42
CA GLY A 256 -21.46 -4.50 1.34
C GLY A 256 -21.09 -3.03 1.16
N SER A 257 -21.03 -2.28 2.26
CA SER A 257 -21.06 -0.80 2.27
C SER A 257 -19.74 -0.10 1.98
N ALA A 258 -18.66 -0.82 1.69
CA ALA A 258 -17.36 -0.21 1.40
C ALA A 258 -17.46 0.79 0.21
N PRO A 259 -16.85 1.98 0.28
CA PRO A 259 -16.79 2.90 -0.85
C PRO A 259 -16.12 2.22 -2.06
N ILE A 260 -16.69 2.46 -3.25
CA ILE A 260 -16.14 1.97 -4.51
C ILE A 260 -15.77 3.18 -5.37
N CYS A 261 -14.48 3.52 -5.40
CA CYS A 261 -13.94 4.53 -6.29
C CYS A 261 -13.93 3.99 -7.72
N ILE A 262 -14.43 4.77 -8.66
CA ILE A 262 -14.50 4.44 -10.09
C ILE A 262 -13.61 5.42 -10.85
N VAL A 263 -12.74 4.89 -11.70
CA VAL A 263 -11.82 5.64 -12.56
C VAL A 263 -11.90 5.03 -13.96
N THR A 264 -12.47 5.75 -14.91
CA THR A 264 -12.75 5.21 -16.25
C THR A 264 -12.25 6.13 -17.33
N GLN A 265 -11.74 5.55 -18.40
CA GLN A 265 -11.36 6.27 -19.59
C GLN A 265 -11.63 5.39 -20.81
N SER A 266 -12.39 5.92 -21.78
CA SER A 266 -12.66 5.17 -23.01
C SER A 266 -11.45 5.10 -23.93
N ASP A 267 -11.45 4.09 -24.79
CA ASP A 267 -10.44 3.86 -25.81
C ASP A 267 -11.00 4.29 -27.17
N ASN A 268 -10.46 5.37 -27.72
CA ASN A 268 -10.91 6.00 -28.96
C ASN A 268 -10.02 5.65 -30.15
N ARG A 269 -9.04 4.74 -29.97
CA ARG A 269 -8.15 4.35 -31.07
C ARG A 269 -8.91 3.54 -32.12
N GLU A 270 -8.68 3.88 -33.38
CA GLU A 270 -9.10 3.06 -34.51
C GLU A 270 -8.17 1.84 -34.64
N ASP A 271 -8.73 0.67 -34.95
CA ASP A 271 -8.00 -0.58 -35.26
C ASP A 271 -6.88 -0.96 -34.28
N VAL A 272 -7.22 -1.23 -33.02
CA VAL A 272 -6.26 -1.75 -32.02
C VAL A 272 -5.84 -3.18 -32.39
N GLU A 273 -4.78 -3.33 -33.19
CA GLU A 273 -4.05 -4.59 -33.30
C GLU A 273 -3.46 -4.93 -31.92
N ARG A 274 -4.01 -5.96 -31.26
CA ARG A 274 -3.52 -6.38 -29.96
C ARG A 274 -2.07 -6.86 -30.09
N LEU A 275 -1.15 -6.14 -29.44
CA LEU A 275 -0.01 -6.79 -28.79
C LEU A 275 -0.57 -7.70 -27.69
N LEU A 276 -0.96 -8.91 -28.08
CA LEU A 276 -1.38 -9.99 -27.19
C LEU A 276 -0.34 -10.14 -26.08
N GLY A 277 -0.67 -9.74 -24.85
CA GLY A 277 -0.03 -10.31 -23.67
C GLY A 277 0.26 -9.39 -22.49
N GLN A 278 0.26 -8.06 -22.62
CA GLN A 278 0.73 -7.20 -21.51
C GLN A 278 -0.26 -6.14 -21.03
N SER A 279 -1.16 -5.66 -21.89
CA SER A 279 -2.18 -4.68 -21.52
C SER A 279 -3.43 -5.37 -20.94
N LYS A 280 -3.83 -4.94 -19.75
CA LYS A 280 -5.15 -5.22 -19.17
C LYS A 280 -6.13 -4.14 -19.63
N GLU A 281 -7.39 -4.52 -19.75
CA GLU A 281 -8.49 -3.57 -20.01
C GLU A 281 -9.03 -2.98 -18.70
N SER A 282 -8.77 -3.62 -17.56
CA SER A 282 -9.27 -3.18 -16.26
C SER A 282 -8.43 -3.74 -15.13
N VAL A 283 -8.41 -3.04 -14.01
CA VAL A 283 -7.90 -3.55 -12.73
C VAL A 283 -8.81 -3.10 -11.59
N VAL A 284 -9.04 -4.00 -10.64
CA VAL A 284 -9.76 -3.74 -9.39
C VAL A 284 -8.76 -3.94 -8.26
N LEU A 285 -8.61 -2.90 -7.45
CA LEU A 285 -7.83 -2.89 -6.22
C LEU A 285 -8.81 -3.00 -5.04
N MET A 286 -8.65 -4.02 -4.21
CA MET A 286 -9.51 -4.22 -3.06
C MET A 286 -8.68 -4.22 -1.78
N LEU A 287 -9.00 -3.28 -0.90
CA LEU A 287 -8.35 -3.10 0.38
C LEU A 287 -9.24 -3.65 1.50
N SER A 288 -8.69 -4.50 2.35
CA SER A 288 -9.40 -5.10 3.48
C SER A 288 -8.49 -5.33 4.69
N GLY A 289 -9.10 -5.51 5.86
CA GLY A 289 -8.40 -5.80 7.12
C GLY A 289 -8.90 -4.94 8.29
N HIS A 290 -8.47 -5.30 9.49
CA HIS A 290 -8.86 -4.61 10.72
C HIS A 290 -8.03 -3.34 10.99
N ASP A 291 -6.77 -3.31 10.56
CA ASP A 291 -5.81 -2.23 10.84
C ASP A 291 -5.71 -1.24 9.68
N ILE A 292 -6.82 -1.10 8.95
CA ILE A 292 -6.95 -0.18 7.84
C ILE A 292 -8.22 0.64 8.01
N ASP A 293 -8.04 1.94 7.91
CA ASP A 293 -9.13 2.90 7.81
C ASP A 293 -9.02 3.67 6.50
N THR A 294 -10.17 4.00 5.93
CA THR A 294 -10.25 4.66 4.63
C THR A 294 -11.31 5.74 4.67
N SER A 295 -11.02 6.85 4.03
CA SER A 295 -11.97 7.93 3.81
C SER A 295 -11.83 8.44 2.39
N THR A 296 -12.93 8.85 1.79
CA THR A 296 -12.99 9.34 0.42
C THR A 296 -13.72 10.68 0.40
N LEU A 297 -13.31 11.55 -0.52
CA LEU A 297 -13.91 12.86 -0.72
C LEU A 297 -14.03 13.10 -2.24
N VAL A 298 -15.24 13.40 -2.70
CA VAL A 298 -15.51 13.78 -4.09
C VAL A 298 -15.61 15.31 -4.17
N ILE A 299 -14.93 15.90 -5.15
CA ILE A 299 -14.88 17.34 -5.38
C ILE A 299 -15.83 17.72 -6.52
N ASP A 300 -16.58 18.79 -6.32
CA ASP A 300 -17.64 19.30 -7.20
C ASP A 300 -17.58 20.84 -7.32
N THR A 301 -16.43 21.43 -7.00
CA THR A 301 -16.24 22.89 -6.92
C THR A 301 -14.91 23.31 -7.52
N GLU A 302 -14.95 24.37 -8.33
CA GLU A 302 -13.77 25.05 -8.89
C GLU A 302 -13.29 26.22 -8.02
N ASP A 303 -13.98 26.52 -6.91
CA ASP A 303 -13.61 27.60 -5.99
C ASP A 303 -12.57 27.13 -4.96
N GLU A 304 -11.42 27.82 -4.93
CA GLU A 304 -10.27 27.46 -4.09
C GLU A 304 -10.57 27.48 -2.59
N GLU A 305 -11.29 28.51 -2.12
CA GLU A 305 -11.61 28.66 -0.69
C GLU A 305 -12.63 27.60 -0.25
N THR A 306 -13.62 27.30 -1.09
CA THR A 306 -14.58 26.21 -0.85
C THR A 306 -13.87 24.85 -0.80
N LEU A 307 -12.92 24.60 -1.72
CA LEU A 307 -12.13 23.36 -1.69
C LEU A 307 -11.30 23.26 -0.41
N LYS A 308 -10.64 24.35 -0.01
CA LYS A 308 -9.85 24.40 1.22
C LYS A 308 -10.70 24.14 2.46
N GLU A 309 -11.91 24.71 2.53
CA GLU A 309 -12.86 24.45 3.60
C GLU A 309 -13.29 22.97 3.62
N LYS A 310 -13.58 22.37 2.46
CA LYS A 310 -13.87 20.93 2.35
C LYS A 310 -12.73 20.07 2.89
N PHE A 311 -11.48 20.36 2.55
CA PHE A 311 -10.33 19.63 3.09
C PHE A 311 -10.17 19.81 4.60
N LEU A 312 -10.38 21.02 5.13
CA LEU A 312 -10.31 21.28 6.58
C LEU A 312 -11.41 20.55 7.35
N ASN A 313 -12.63 20.52 6.82
CA ASN A 313 -13.75 19.79 7.41
C ASN A 313 -13.49 18.28 7.35
N TRP A 314 -13.08 17.78 6.18
CA TRP A 314 -12.69 16.38 6.02
C TRP A 314 -11.61 15.99 7.02
N LYS A 315 -10.54 16.78 7.17
CA LYS A 315 -9.46 16.54 8.14
C LYS A 315 -9.96 16.38 9.59
N ARG A 316 -10.99 17.12 10.00
CA ARG A 316 -11.55 17.05 11.37
C ARG A 316 -12.34 15.77 11.63
N GLU A 317 -12.87 15.15 10.59
CA GLU A 317 -13.64 13.90 10.68
C GLU A 317 -12.75 12.66 10.73
N LEU A 318 -11.46 12.80 10.42
CA LEU A 318 -10.50 11.69 10.38
C LEU A 318 -9.93 11.43 11.78
N ASN A 319 -10.30 10.29 12.37
CA ASN A 319 -9.84 9.85 13.68
C ASN A 319 -8.53 9.02 13.65
N PHE A 320 -7.96 8.79 12.46
CA PHE A 320 -6.83 7.88 12.27
C PHE A 320 -5.50 8.57 11.90
N LEU A 321 -5.49 9.90 11.70
CA LEU A 321 -4.31 10.64 11.22
C LEU A 321 -3.05 10.45 12.08
N ASP A 322 -3.21 10.40 13.41
CA ASP A 322 -2.09 10.27 14.34
C ASP A 322 -1.66 8.81 14.58
N SER A 323 -2.62 7.89 14.59
CA SER A 323 -2.42 6.47 14.90
C SER A 323 -1.99 5.63 13.69
N HIS A 324 -2.06 6.17 12.48
CA HIS A 324 -1.81 5.44 11.24
C HIS A 324 -0.70 6.03 10.38
N GLN A 325 -0.07 5.21 9.54
CA GLN A 325 0.62 5.69 8.35
C GLN A 325 -0.44 6.10 7.33
N ILE A 326 -0.37 7.36 6.87
CA ILE A 326 -1.35 7.90 5.93
C ILE A 326 -0.79 7.87 4.50
N ILE A 327 -1.63 7.45 3.57
CA ILE A 327 -1.39 7.42 2.13
C ILE A 327 -2.57 8.12 1.46
N ALA A 328 -2.28 8.97 0.48
CA ALA A 328 -3.33 9.65 -0.28
C ALA A 328 -3.31 9.25 -1.75
N PHE A 329 -4.50 9.11 -2.34
CA PHE A 329 -4.71 9.03 -3.78
C PHE A 329 -5.54 10.21 -4.26
N HIS A 330 -5.28 10.62 -5.49
CA HIS A 330 -6.06 11.60 -6.21
C HIS A 330 -6.36 11.07 -7.62
N PHE A 331 -7.63 10.94 -7.95
CA PHE A 331 -8.09 10.54 -9.29
C PHE A 331 -8.88 11.68 -9.89
N THR A 332 -8.41 12.20 -11.03
CA THR A 332 -9.03 13.37 -11.65
C THR A 332 -8.99 13.26 -13.17
N VAL A 333 -9.74 14.14 -13.83
CA VAL A 333 -9.75 14.31 -15.29
C VAL A 333 -9.10 15.65 -15.60
N ILE A 334 -8.41 15.76 -16.75
CA ILE A 334 -7.93 17.05 -17.24
C ILE A 334 -9.10 18.03 -17.37
N ASN A 335 -8.92 19.26 -16.90
CA ASN A 335 -9.99 20.26 -16.79
C ASN A 335 -11.21 19.76 -15.98
N GLY A 336 -10.97 18.94 -14.95
CA GLY A 336 -12.02 18.49 -14.03
C GLY A 336 -12.64 19.62 -13.21
N THR A 337 -13.63 19.28 -12.39
CA THR A 337 -14.39 20.22 -11.56
C THR A 337 -13.68 20.61 -10.26
N GLU A 338 -12.35 20.79 -10.32
CA GLU A 338 -11.53 21.25 -9.20
C GLU A 338 -10.59 22.38 -9.65
N PRO A 339 -10.15 23.26 -8.73
CA PRO A 339 -9.19 24.32 -9.05
C PRO A 339 -7.86 23.75 -9.57
N GLU A 340 -7.18 24.46 -10.47
CA GLU A 340 -5.89 24.02 -11.04
C GLU A 340 -4.80 23.79 -9.99
N ASN A 341 -4.86 24.51 -8.86
CA ASN A 341 -3.93 24.40 -7.73
C ASN A 341 -4.43 23.45 -6.62
N SER A 342 -5.41 22.59 -6.87
CA SER A 342 -6.04 21.70 -5.87
C SER A 342 -5.04 20.84 -5.08
N GLU A 343 -4.03 20.27 -5.74
CA GLU A 343 -2.99 19.47 -5.06
C GLU A 343 -2.12 20.30 -4.11
N GLN A 344 -1.90 21.59 -4.42
CA GLN A 344 -1.18 22.50 -3.53
C GLN A 344 -2.03 22.79 -2.29
N ILE A 345 -3.33 23.08 -2.48
CA ILE A 345 -4.27 23.28 -1.37
C ILE A 345 -4.33 22.02 -0.49
N PHE A 346 -4.38 20.83 -1.08
CA PHE A 346 -4.30 19.56 -0.36
C PHE A 346 -3.02 19.46 0.47
N SER A 347 -1.87 19.77 -0.14
CA SER A 347 -0.56 19.71 0.52
C SER A 347 -0.44 20.70 1.68
N ASP A 348 -1.08 21.86 1.58
CA ASP A 348 -1.11 22.86 2.65
C ASP A 348 -1.93 22.37 3.85
N VAL A 349 -3.02 21.64 3.61
CA VAL A 349 -3.88 21.07 4.67
C VAL A 349 -3.29 19.79 5.26
N PHE A 350 -2.63 18.96 4.45
CA PHE A 350 -2.02 17.68 4.81
C PHE A 350 -0.51 17.66 4.49
N PRO A 351 0.33 18.47 5.17
CA PRO A 351 1.74 18.66 4.82
C PRO A 351 2.59 17.39 4.93
N ASP A 352 2.22 16.45 5.79
CA ASP A 352 2.95 15.20 6.02
C ASP A 352 2.42 14.02 5.18
N VAL A 353 1.43 14.25 4.31
CA VAL A 353 0.78 13.21 3.51
C VAL A 353 1.15 13.40 2.04
N GLN A 354 1.74 12.35 1.46
CA GLN A 354 2.13 12.38 0.06
C GLN A 354 1.00 11.86 -0.82
N LEU A 355 0.66 12.64 -1.85
CA LEU A 355 -0.43 12.39 -2.79
C LEU A 355 0.05 11.62 -4.02
N ASN A 356 -0.65 10.54 -4.35
CA ASN A 356 -0.48 9.76 -5.56
C ASN A 356 -1.57 10.12 -6.56
N THR A 357 -1.22 10.73 -7.68
CA THR A 357 -2.20 11.24 -8.64
C THR A 357 -2.21 10.41 -9.90
N LEU A 358 -3.42 10.06 -10.35
CA LEU A 358 -3.68 9.66 -11.73
C LEU A 358 -4.62 10.68 -12.36
N ARG A 359 -4.08 11.43 -13.32
CA ARG A 359 -4.82 12.39 -14.15
C ARG A 359 -5.18 11.73 -15.48
N LEU A 360 -6.48 11.69 -15.78
CA LEU A 360 -7.00 11.17 -17.04
C LEU A 360 -7.00 12.27 -18.11
N LEU A 361 -6.47 11.98 -19.30
CA LEU A 361 -6.20 12.97 -20.35
C LEU A 361 -7.18 12.92 -21.52
N GLY A 362 -7.92 11.83 -21.69
CA GLY A 362 -8.81 11.63 -22.84
C GLY A 362 -10.28 11.75 -22.49
N GLU A 363 -11.12 12.02 -23.49
CA GLU A 363 -12.58 12.02 -23.34
C GLU A 363 -13.20 10.87 -24.14
N PRO A 364 -14.21 10.15 -23.62
CA PRO A 364 -14.81 10.34 -22.31
C PRO A 364 -13.98 9.70 -21.19
N SER A 365 -13.71 10.49 -20.14
CA SER A 365 -13.16 10.04 -18.87
C SER A 365 -14.08 10.42 -17.73
N LYS A 366 -14.08 9.61 -16.68
CA LYS A 366 -14.92 9.82 -15.50
C LYS A 366 -14.25 9.31 -14.25
N THR A 367 -14.40 10.08 -13.18
CA THR A 367 -14.03 9.70 -11.82
C THR A 367 -15.23 9.92 -10.90
N GLY A 368 -15.29 9.14 -9.83
CA GLY A 368 -16.34 9.30 -8.82
C GLY A 368 -16.29 8.20 -7.78
N VAL A 369 -17.15 8.29 -6.78
CA VAL A 369 -17.28 7.28 -5.74
C VAL A 369 -18.72 6.80 -5.66
N ASN A 370 -18.89 5.49 -5.74
CA ASN A 370 -20.15 4.85 -5.43
C ASN A 370 -20.19 4.57 -3.92
N TYR A 371 -21.11 5.23 -3.25
CA TYR A 371 -21.37 5.08 -1.82
C TYR A 371 -22.63 4.26 -1.59
N GLN A 372 -22.70 3.62 -0.42
CA GLN A 372 -23.93 3.07 0.12
C GLN A 372 -24.29 3.85 1.38
N VAL A 373 -25.49 4.43 1.40
CA VAL A 373 -26.09 5.02 2.60
C VAL A 373 -27.35 4.24 2.88
N ASP A 374 -27.39 3.61 4.04
CA ASP A 374 -28.45 2.67 4.43
C ASP A 374 -28.68 1.61 3.34
N THR A 375 -29.83 1.69 2.65
CA THR A 375 -30.23 0.78 1.55
C THR A 375 -30.07 1.37 0.16
N GLU A 376 -29.69 2.65 0.04
CA GLU A 376 -29.57 3.35 -1.22
C GLU A 376 -28.10 3.48 -1.66
N PHE A 377 -27.90 3.39 -2.98
CA PHE A 377 -26.59 3.57 -3.59
C PHE A 377 -26.62 4.86 -4.40
N HIS A 378 -25.63 5.71 -4.19
CA HIS A 378 -25.46 6.93 -4.97
C HIS A 378 -24.04 6.97 -5.54
N PHE A 379 -23.91 7.54 -6.73
CA PHE A 379 -22.64 7.68 -7.42
C PHE A 379 -22.31 9.15 -7.59
N ASP A 380 -21.41 9.65 -6.75
CA ASP A 380 -20.96 11.03 -6.79
C ASP A 380 -19.85 11.15 -7.81
N THR A 381 -20.09 11.93 -8.86
CA THR A 381 -19.15 12.15 -9.96
C THR A 381 -18.30 13.39 -9.67
N GLY A 382 -17.00 13.30 -9.91
CA GLY A 382 -16.05 14.39 -9.72
C GLY A 382 -14.63 13.88 -9.43
N PRO A 383 -13.61 14.76 -9.34
CA PRO A 383 -12.30 14.39 -8.83
C PRO A 383 -12.42 13.76 -7.44
N VAL A 384 -11.61 12.73 -7.18
CA VAL A 384 -11.69 11.92 -5.97
C VAL A 384 -10.38 11.97 -5.21
N TYR A 385 -10.45 12.40 -3.95
CA TYR A 385 -9.36 12.24 -2.98
C TYR A 385 -9.67 11.04 -2.08
N ILE A 386 -8.65 10.24 -1.79
CA ILE A 386 -8.76 9.09 -0.90
C ILE A 386 -7.65 9.20 0.13
N LEU A 387 -8.00 9.04 1.40
CA LEU A 387 -7.05 8.85 2.50
C LEU A 387 -7.15 7.42 3.01
N LEU A 388 -6.01 6.76 3.01
CA LEU A 388 -5.80 5.42 3.53
C LEU A 388 -4.90 5.52 4.77
N GLY A 389 -5.41 5.10 5.92
CA GLY A 389 -4.66 4.91 7.14
C GLY A 389 -4.31 3.43 7.34
N LEU A 390 -3.03 3.12 7.57
CA LEU A 390 -2.55 1.82 8.04
C LEU A 390 -2.09 1.92 9.50
N ARG A 391 -2.68 1.13 10.40
CA ARG A 391 -2.44 1.28 11.84
C ARG A 391 -0.97 1.05 12.18
N LYS A 392 -0.41 1.94 13.00
CA LYS A 392 0.94 1.77 13.52
C LYS A 392 0.93 0.71 14.61
N PHE A 393 1.94 -0.15 14.63
CA PHE A 393 2.22 -1.03 15.76
C PHE A 393 2.48 -0.19 17.02
N GLY A 394 1.93 -0.63 18.15
CA GLY A 394 2.00 0.08 19.44
C GLY A 394 0.94 1.17 19.63
N TYR A 395 0.02 1.37 18.67
CA TYR A 395 -1.13 2.26 18.84
C TYR A 395 -2.42 1.44 18.81
N GLY A 396 -3.12 1.35 19.95
CA GLY A 396 -4.46 0.76 19.98
C GLY A 396 -4.85 -0.19 21.10
N ASP A 397 -4.04 -0.36 22.15
CA ASP A 397 -4.37 -1.19 23.32
C ASP A 397 -4.34 -0.37 24.63
N ASP A 398 -5.12 0.72 24.70
CA ASP A 398 -5.57 1.33 25.96
C ASP A 398 -7.09 1.11 26.13
#